data_AF-A0A841IYR4-F1
#
_entry.id   AF-A0A841IYR4-F1
#
_cell.length_a   1.000
_cell.length_b   1.000
_cell.length_c   1.000
_cell.angle_alpha   90.00
_cell.angle_beta   90.00
_cell.angle_gamma   90.00
#
_symmetry.space_group_name_H-M   'P 1'
#
loop_
_entity.id
_entity.type
_entity.pdbx_description
1 polymer ?
#
loop_
_entity_poly.entity_id
_entity_poly.type
_entity_poly.pdbx_seq_one_letter_code
_entity_poly.pdbx_strand_id
1 'polypeptide(L)'
;MPTGSAAIDSLHRAFGTLRSALDANDPAAILAASSEVRAITSDIRAQGAWRQDPALHEKIQSLLPMIDSARLRVNMASDHVRQRISLLADYGSDGAKLTYGR
;
A
#
# COMPACT_ATOMS: atom_id res chain seq x y z
N MET A 1 21.18 20.82 4.00
CA MET A 1 20.46 21.28 2.80
C MET A 1 21.04 20.52 1.60
N PRO A 2 20.47 19.32 1.33
CA PRO A 2 19.71 19.08 0.11
C PRO A 2 18.45 18.27 0.45
N THR A 3 17.40 18.92 0.96
CA THR A 3 16.31 18.21 1.66
C THR A 3 15.17 17.75 0.73
N GLY A 4 14.90 18.47 -0.36
CA GLY A 4 13.79 18.15 -1.25
C GLY A 4 14.01 16.90 -2.11
N SER A 5 15.19 16.76 -2.74
CA SER A 5 15.46 15.62 -3.63
C SER A 5 15.64 14.31 -2.86
N ALA A 6 16.36 14.34 -1.75
CA ALA A 6 16.59 13.17 -0.92
C ALA A 6 15.29 12.60 -0.34
N ALA A 7 14.34 13.47 0.04
CA ALA A 7 13.04 13.02 0.54
C ALA A 7 12.20 12.34 -0.56
N ILE A 8 12.26 12.84 -1.79
CA ILE A 8 11.61 12.21 -2.95
C ILE A 8 12.25 10.86 -3.29
N ASP A 9 13.58 10.76 -3.22
CA ASP A 9 14.29 9.49 -3.45
C ASP A 9 13.93 8.45 -2.39
N SER A 10 13.79 8.87 -1.12
CA SER A 10 13.28 8.03 -0.03
C SER A 10 11.83 7.59 -0.29
N LEU A 11 10.97 8.47 -0.81
CA LEU A 11 9.59 8.13 -1.17
C LEU A 11 9.55 7.08 -2.29
N HIS A 12 10.40 7.22 -3.32
CA HIS A 12 10.51 6.24 -4.40
C HIS A 12 10.96 4.87 -3.87
N ARG A 13 11.96 4.82 -2.98
CA ARG A 13 12.40 3.57 -2.35
C ARG A 13 11.30 2.92 -1.53
N ALA A 14 10.58 3.70 -0.70
CA ALA A 14 9.51 3.18 0.14
C ALA A 14 8.37 2.56 -0.67
N PHE A 15 7.96 3.19 -1.78
CA PHE A 15 6.99 2.59 -2.71
C PHE A 15 7.53 1.34 -3.42
N GLY A 16 8.84 1.28 -3.69
CA GLY A 16 9.49 0.06 -4.20
C GLY A 16 9.38 -1.10 -3.20
N THR A 17 9.70 -0.85 -1.94
CA THR A 17 9.55 -1.83 -0.85
C THR A 17 8.10 -2.27 -0.67
N LEU A 18 7.14 -1.33 -0.72
CA LEU A 18 5.73 -1.65 -0.65
C LEU A 18 5.29 -2.56 -1.80
N ARG A 19 5.78 -2.30 -3.03
CA ARG A 19 5.48 -3.15 -4.17
C ARG A 19 6.00 -4.57 -3.97
N SER A 20 7.25 -4.73 -3.55
CA SER A 20 7.83 -6.04 -3.27
C SER A 20 7.08 -6.79 -2.15
N ALA A 21 6.64 -6.09 -1.10
CA ALA A 21 5.85 -6.68 -0.03
C ALA A 21 4.46 -7.15 -0.51
N LEU A 22 3.82 -6.38 -1.40
CA LEU A 22 2.56 -6.75 -2.02
C LEU A 22 2.70 -7.96 -2.94
N ASP A 23 3.78 -8.02 -3.75
CA ASP A 23 4.05 -9.15 -4.63
C ASP A 23 4.38 -10.43 -3.84
N ALA A 24 5.03 -10.30 -2.67
CA ALA A 24 5.32 -11.42 -1.77
C ALA A 24 4.12 -11.87 -0.91
N ASN A 25 3.02 -11.11 -0.91
CA ASN A 25 1.83 -11.34 -0.10
C ASN A 25 2.12 -11.52 1.41
N ASP A 26 3.10 -10.77 1.93
CA ASP A 26 3.50 -10.76 3.34
C ASP A 26 2.78 -9.63 4.10
N PRO A 27 1.78 -9.93 4.96
CA PRO A 27 1.00 -8.91 5.65
C PRO A 27 1.83 -8.03 6.59
N ALA A 28 2.87 -8.60 7.23
CA ALA A 28 3.72 -7.87 8.15
C ALA A 28 4.61 -6.88 7.39
N ALA A 29 5.18 -7.32 6.27
CA ALA A 29 5.96 -6.45 5.39
C ALA A 29 5.10 -5.33 4.78
N ILE A 30 3.86 -5.63 4.37
CA ILE A 30 2.93 -4.62 3.84
C ILE A 30 2.62 -3.55 4.88
N LEU A 31 2.37 -3.93 6.14
CA LEU A 31 2.10 -2.98 7.23
C LEU A 31 3.33 -2.09 7.53
N ALA A 32 4.52 -2.69 7.61
CA ALA A 32 5.76 -1.97 7.85
C ALA A 32 6.04 -0.95 6.72
N ALA A 33 5.97 -1.40 5.46
CA ALA A 33 6.19 -0.54 4.30
C ALA A 33 5.13 0.58 4.20
N SER A 34 3.87 0.29 4.54
CA SER A 34 2.80 1.30 4.55
C SER A 34 3.03 2.37 5.62
N SER A 35 3.52 1.98 6.80
CA SER A 35 3.89 2.92 7.87
C SER A 35 5.05 3.81 7.46
N GLU A 36 6.04 3.26 6.78
CA GLU A 36 7.21 3.99 6.26
C GLU A 36 6.81 5.03 5.20
N VAL A 37 5.98 4.63 4.22
CA VAL A 37 5.43 5.55 3.22
C VAL A 37 4.66 6.69 3.89
N ARG A 38 3.87 6.40 4.93
CA ARG A 38 3.13 7.42 5.68
C ARG A 38 4.05 8.42 6.38
N ALA A 39 5.12 7.95 7.03
CA ALA A 39 6.09 8.81 7.71
C ALA A 39 6.77 9.76 6.71
N ILE A 40 7.32 9.23 5.63
CA ILE A 40 8.02 10.02 4.60
C ILE A 40 7.07 11.04 3.95
N THR A 41 5.83 10.64 3.65
CA THR A 41 4.83 11.55 3.07
C THR A 41 4.47 12.68 4.05
N SER A 42 4.39 12.38 5.35
CA SER A 42 4.16 13.39 6.39
C SER A 42 5.30 14.39 6.45
N ASP A 43 6.55 13.91 6.39
CA ASP A 43 7.74 14.76 6.41
C ASP A 43 7.83 15.66 5.18
N ILE A 44 7.57 15.12 3.98
CA ILE A 44 7.52 15.91 2.73
C ILE A 44 6.40 16.97 2.81
N ARG A 45 5.23 16.61 3.35
CA ARG A 45 4.13 17.55 3.53
C ARG A 45 4.50 18.66 4.52
N ALA A 46 5.18 18.32 5.61
CA ALA A 46 5.62 19.27 6.65
C ALA A 46 6.71 20.23 6.14
N GLN A 47 7.61 19.76 5.28
CA GLN A 47 8.66 20.59 4.67
C GLN A 47 8.09 21.69 3.77
N GLY A 48 6.96 21.45 3.08
CA GLY A 48 6.19 22.46 2.33
C GLY A 48 6.88 23.11 1.11
N ALA A 49 8.21 22.99 0.99
CA ALA A 49 9.05 23.62 -0.02
C ALA A 49 8.78 23.13 -1.46
N TRP A 50 8.25 21.91 -1.62
CA TRP A 50 7.92 21.31 -2.92
C TRP A 50 6.80 22.03 -3.68
N ARG A 51 6.01 22.89 -3.02
CA ARG A 51 4.97 23.70 -3.69
C ARG A 51 5.52 24.89 -4.45
N GLN A 52 6.71 25.35 -4.08
CA GLN A 52 7.36 26.54 -4.64
C GLN A 52 8.44 26.18 -5.65
N ASP A 53 8.86 24.91 -5.70
CA ASP A 53 9.88 24.40 -6.62
C ASP A 53 9.23 23.55 -7.73
N PRO A 54 9.20 24.04 -8.99
CA PRO A 54 8.65 23.32 -10.13
C PRO A 54 9.34 21.97 -10.39
N ALA A 55 10.64 21.84 -10.12
CA ALA A 55 11.39 20.62 -10.38
C ALA A 55 11.04 19.50 -9.37
N LEU A 56 10.76 19.87 -8.11
CA LEU A 56 10.25 18.92 -7.11
C LEU A 56 8.81 18.53 -7.44
N HIS A 57 8.00 19.45 -7.96
CA HIS A 57 6.63 19.17 -8.38
C HIS A 57 6.58 18.15 -9.53
N GLU A 58 7.41 18.33 -10.56
CA GLU A 58 7.49 17.42 -11.71
C GLU A 58 7.96 16.02 -11.30
N LYS A 59 8.93 15.93 -10.37
CA LYS A 59 9.35 14.65 -9.78
C LYS A 59 8.26 13.97 -8.96
N ILE A 60 7.43 14.70 -8.24
CA ILE A 60 6.29 14.11 -7.53
C ILE A 60 5.25 13.62 -8.54
N GLN A 61 5.00 14.36 -9.61
CA GLN A 61 4.10 13.93 -10.68
C GLN A 61 4.59 12.66 -11.38
N SER A 62 5.89 12.50 -11.59
CA SER A 62 6.43 11.27 -12.18
C SER A 62 6.27 10.03 -11.29
N LEU A 63 6.03 10.20 -9.99
CA LEU A 63 5.71 9.12 -9.06
C LEU A 63 4.24 8.68 -9.09
N LEU A 64 3.32 9.49 -9.64
CA LEU A 64 1.89 9.18 -9.70
C LEU A 64 1.57 7.80 -10.29
N PRO A 65 2.15 7.39 -11.43
CA PRO A 65 1.88 6.07 -12.00
C PRO A 65 2.27 4.92 -11.05
N MET A 66 3.32 5.11 -10.24
CA MET A 66 3.76 4.11 -9.27
C MET A 66 2.80 4.01 -8.09
N ILE A 67 2.27 5.15 -7.63
CA ILE A 67 1.24 5.21 -6.59
C ILE A 67 -0.04 4.52 -7.07
N ASP A 68 -0.48 4.81 -8.29
CA ASP A 68 -1.67 4.19 -8.88
C ASP A 68 -1.49 2.67 -9.03
N SER A 69 -0.31 2.24 -9.46
CA SER A 69 0.03 0.82 -9.56
C SER A 69 0.03 0.12 -8.19
N ALA A 70 0.52 0.78 -7.14
CA ALA A 70 0.45 0.25 -5.77
C ALA A 70 -1.02 0.15 -5.29
N ARG A 71 -1.84 1.15 -5.59
CA ARG A 71 -3.27 1.16 -5.24
C ARG A 71 -4.03 -0.01 -5.89
N LEU A 72 -3.77 -0.28 -7.16
CA LEU A 72 -4.37 -1.42 -7.87
C LEU A 72 -3.98 -2.76 -7.23
N ARG A 73 -2.71 -2.94 -6.87
CA ARG A 73 -2.24 -4.17 -6.19
C ARG A 73 -2.87 -4.36 -4.82
N VAL A 74 -3.01 -3.29 -4.03
CA VAL A 74 -3.68 -3.34 -2.73
C VAL A 74 -5.15 -3.74 -2.88
N ASN A 75 -5.84 -3.19 -3.88
CA ASN A 75 -7.23 -3.56 -4.16
C ASN A 75 -7.34 -5.04 -4.55
N MET A 76 -6.46 -5.53 -5.42
CA MET A 76 -6.42 -6.93 -5.83
C MET A 76 -6.14 -7.88 -4.65
N ALA A 77 -5.15 -7.55 -3.81
CA ALA A 77 -4.83 -8.34 -2.62
C ALA A 77 -6.02 -8.38 -1.64
N SER A 78 -6.69 -7.23 -1.45
CA SER A 78 -7.88 -7.14 -0.59
C SER A 78 -9.04 -7.97 -1.15
N ASP A 79 -9.25 -7.94 -2.47
CA ASP A 79 -10.30 -8.71 -3.13
C ASP A 79 -10.03 -10.22 -3.01
N HIS A 80 -8.78 -10.64 -3.21
CA HIS A 80 -8.38 -12.03 -3.02
C HIS A 80 -8.64 -12.53 -1.58
N VAL A 81 -8.33 -11.71 -0.57
CA VAL A 81 -8.63 -12.05 0.83
C VAL A 81 -10.14 -12.15 1.06
N ARG A 82 -10.95 -11.22 0.51
CA ARG A 82 -12.42 -11.28 0.60
C ARG A 82 -12.99 -12.54 -0.04
N GLN A 83 -12.50 -12.90 -1.23
CA GLN A 83 -12.92 -14.12 -1.92
C GLN A 83 -12.62 -15.36 -1.08
N ARG A 84 -11.44 -15.44 -0.47
CA ARG A 84 -11.08 -16.58 0.41
C ARG A 84 -11.96 -16.65 1.66
N ILE A 85 -12.28 -15.51 2.27
CA ILE A 85 -13.19 -15.46 3.42
C ILE A 85 -14.60 -15.91 3.00
N SER A 86 -15.09 -15.48 1.83
CA SER A 86 -16.40 -15.92 1.31
C SER A 86 -16.44 -17.42 1.11
N LEU A 87 -15.41 -17.99 0.46
CA LEU A 87 -15.32 -19.45 0.25
C LEU A 87 -15.29 -20.21 1.58
N LEU A 88 -14.54 -19.73 2.57
CA LEU A 88 -14.51 -20.34 3.90
C LEU A 88 -15.87 -20.25 4.61
N ALA A 89 -16.61 -19.15 4.43
CA ALA A 89 -17.96 -19.02 4.97
C ALA A 89 -18.94 -19.99 4.28
N ASP A 90 -18.84 -20.14 2.95
CA ASP A 90 -19.66 -21.06 2.17
C ASP A 90 -19.38 -22.53 2.59
N TYR A 91 -18.11 -22.94 2.67
CA TYR A 91 -17.73 -24.26 3.18
C TYR A 91 -18.10 -24.47 4.65
N GLY A 92 -17.98 -23.44 5.48
CA GLY A 92 -18.39 -23.47 6.89
C GLY A 92 -19.90 -23.64 7.04
N SER A 93 -20.69 -23.11 6.10
CA SER A 93 -22.14 -23.28 6.07
C SER A 93 -22.57 -24.69 5.63
N ASP A 94 -21.81 -25.32 4.72
CA ASP A 94 -22.09 -26.66 4.20
C ASP A 94 -21.58 -27.79 5.14
N GLY A 95 -20.48 -27.52 5.87
CA GLY A 95 -19.92 -28.41 6.89
C GLY A 95 -20.55 -28.27 8.28
N ALA A 96 -21.44 -27.30 8.48
CA ALA A 96 -22.18 -27.14 9.73
C ALA A 96 -23.16 -28.31 9.90
N LYS A 97 -22.72 -29.35 10.62
CA LYS A 97 -23.55 -30.49 11.03
C LYS A 97 -24.84 -29.93 11.63
N LEU A 98 -25.97 -30.08 10.93
CA LEU A 98 -27.31 -29.66 11.33
C LEU A 98 -27.56 -30.10 12.77
N THR A 99 -27.28 -29.22 13.72
CA THR A 99 -27.31 -29.52 15.16
C THR A 99 -28.68 -29.24 15.77
N TYR A 100 -29.66 -28.93 14.93
CA TYR A 100 -31.07 -28.96 15.30
C TYR A 100 -31.67 -30.25 14.77
N GLY A 101 -31.66 -31.26 15.65
CA GLY A 101 -32.42 -32.48 15.50
C GLY A 101 -33.92 -32.17 15.36
N ARG A 102 -34.58 -32.98 14.54
CA ARG A 102 -36.00 -33.25 14.66
C ARG A 102 -36.18 -34.51 15.49
#